data_AF-A0A924RW34-F1
#
_entry.id   AF-A0A924RW34-F1
#
_cell.length_a   1.000
_cell.length_b   1.000
_cell.length_c   1.000
_cell.angle_alpha   90.00
_cell.angle_beta   90.00
_cell.angle_gamma   90.00
#
_symmetry.space_group_name_H-M   'P 1'
#
loop_
_entity.id
_entity.type
_entity.pdbx_description
1 polymer ?
#
loop_
_entity_poly.entity_id
_entity_poly.type
_entity_poly.pdbx_seq_one_letter_code
_entity_poly.pdbx_strand_id
1 'polypeptide(L)'
;EHILSPNRINYITDTETLIEEHIPGLPGDVFVDEYINDIKFNQTRISKEFVKFNERCFVRLLGDMRSYNFVVDITPDIEGNQYRIRAIDFDQQSYEGKLKLYLPQYFKENNNLVFLGVESINEKTMKQYQQEERSIISHRVKLARYRLKELFEASLTDEISPIEKTLSLGKELAIYHNDKKFTKIRHMGRLVKAHIYACLENKKS
;
A
#
# COMPACT_ATOMS: atom_id res chain seq x y z
N GLU A 1 5.05 -6.41 4.49
CA GLU A 1 4.81 -5.26 5.40
C GLU A 1 6.08 -4.63 6.00
N HIS A 2 6.75 -5.30 6.96
CA HIS A 2 7.77 -4.73 7.88
C HIS A 2 8.88 -3.87 7.23
N ILE A 3 9.38 -4.26 6.05
CA ILE A 3 10.50 -3.56 5.40
C ILE A 3 10.04 -2.22 4.83
N LEU A 4 8.88 -2.18 4.17
CA LEU A 4 8.47 -1.07 3.30
C LEU A 4 7.36 -0.18 3.88
N SER A 5 6.71 -0.58 4.97
CA SER A 5 5.81 0.30 5.74
C SER A 5 6.38 0.56 7.13
N PRO A 6 5.93 1.62 7.84
CA PRO A 6 6.36 1.84 9.22
C PRO A 6 5.76 0.85 10.23
N ASN A 7 4.86 -0.04 9.78
CA ASN A 7 4.24 -1.03 10.63
C ASN A 7 5.20 -2.21 10.83
N ARG A 8 5.55 -2.50 12.08
CA ARG A 8 6.20 -3.76 12.43
C ARG A 8 5.12 -4.82 12.63
N ILE A 9 5.40 -6.02 12.15
CA ILE A 9 4.63 -7.24 12.40
C ILE A 9 5.61 -8.23 13.00
N ASN A 10 5.24 -8.81 14.14
CA ASN A 10 5.90 -9.99 14.68
C ASN A 10 5.27 -11.24 14.06
N TYR A 11 6.08 -12.24 13.77
CA TYR A 11 5.62 -13.51 13.23
C TYR A 11 6.55 -14.64 13.68
N ILE A 12 6.02 -15.85 13.73
CA ILE A 12 6.76 -17.08 14.01
C ILE A 12 6.47 -18.05 12.87
N THR A 13 7.50 -18.75 12.40
CA THR A 13 7.37 -19.79 11.38
C THR A 13 7.86 -21.12 11.93
N ASP A 14 7.12 -22.18 11.69
CA ASP A 14 7.55 -23.56 11.91
C ASP A 14 7.14 -24.42 10.72
N THR A 15 8.12 -24.81 9.90
CA THR A 15 7.92 -25.52 8.63
C THR A 15 6.89 -24.83 7.72
N GLU A 16 5.69 -25.42 7.55
CA GLU A 16 4.58 -24.89 6.75
C GLU A 16 3.64 -23.99 7.54
N THR A 17 3.87 -23.82 8.85
CA THR A 17 3.04 -22.98 9.71
C THR A 17 3.62 -21.58 9.84
N LEU A 18 2.80 -20.58 9.53
CA LEU A 18 3.07 -19.16 9.81
C LEU A 18 2.04 -18.66 10.82
N ILE A 19 2.52 -18.13 11.94
CA ILE A 19 1.69 -17.44 12.94
C ILE A 19 2.09 -15.97 12.91
N GLU A 20 1.15 -15.11 12.57
CA GLU A 20 1.33 -13.66 12.56
C GLU A 20 0.72 -13.04 13.81
N GLU A 21 1.38 -12.03 14.36
CA GLU A 21 0.83 -11.22 15.44
C GLU A 21 -0.44 -10.51 14.98
N HIS A 22 -1.48 -10.56 15.83
CA HIS A 22 -2.70 -9.80 15.59
C HIS A 22 -2.39 -8.31 15.48
N ILE A 23 -2.88 -7.68 14.41
CA ILE A 23 -2.72 -6.24 14.17
C ILE A 23 -3.91 -5.53 14.83
N PRO A 24 -3.71 -4.80 15.94
CA PRO A 24 -4.80 -4.13 16.63
C PRO A 24 -5.31 -2.93 15.84
N GLY A 25 -6.61 -2.69 15.94
CA GLY A 25 -7.31 -1.53 15.38
C GLY A 25 -8.80 -1.82 15.17
N LEU A 26 -9.57 -0.80 14.83
CA LEU A 26 -10.97 -0.96 14.43
C LEU A 26 -11.03 -1.48 12.98
N PRO A 27 -11.79 -2.54 12.68
CA PRO A 27 -12.04 -2.95 11.29
C PRO A 27 -12.47 -1.77 10.43
N GLY A 28 -11.95 -1.66 9.21
CA GLY A 28 -12.14 -0.47 8.39
C GLY A 28 -13.60 -0.24 7.99
N ASP A 29 -14.40 -1.28 7.85
CA ASP A 29 -15.85 -1.22 7.64
C ASP A 29 -16.56 -0.63 8.86
N VAL A 30 -16.29 -1.16 10.06
CA VAL A 30 -16.83 -0.63 11.33
C VAL A 30 -16.40 0.82 11.54
N PHE A 31 -15.13 1.14 11.27
CA PHE A 31 -14.62 2.51 11.38
C PHE A 31 -15.36 3.49 10.46
N VAL A 32 -15.58 3.08 9.21
CA VAL A 32 -16.28 3.90 8.23
C VAL A 32 -17.74 4.15 8.63
N ASP A 33 -18.41 3.15 9.19
CA ASP A 33 -19.82 3.27 9.56
C ASP A 33 -20.03 4.12 10.83
N GLU A 34 -19.13 4.01 11.80
CA GLU A 34 -19.34 4.61 13.12
C GLU A 34 -18.53 5.89 13.38
N TYR A 35 -17.38 6.08 12.73
CA TYR A 35 -16.39 7.11 13.11
C TYR A 35 -16.07 8.13 12.01
N ILE A 36 -16.60 7.97 10.79
CA ILE A 36 -16.26 8.87 9.67
C ILE A 36 -16.88 10.27 9.81
N ASN A 37 -18.02 10.37 10.52
CA ASN A 37 -18.77 11.61 10.76
C ASN A 37 -18.28 12.34 12.01
N ASP A 38 -16.97 12.53 12.11
CA ASP A 38 -16.32 13.27 13.19
C ASP A 38 -16.12 14.76 12.81
N ILE A 39 -15.54 15.56 13.71
CA ILE A 39 -15.18 16.96 13.43
C ILE A 39 -14.27 17.06 12.19
N LYS A 40 -14.41 18.15 11.43
CA LYS A 40 -13.67 18.40 10.17
C LYS A 40 -12.16 18.21 10.27
N PHE A 41 -11.59 18.52 11.44
CA PHE A 41 -10.17 18.31 11.73
C PHE A 41 -9.76 16.83 11.64
N ASN A 42 -10.55 15.92 12.23
CA ASN A 42 -10.32 14.49 12.18
C ASN A 42 -10.55 13.95 10.76
N GLN A 43 -11.57 14.45 10.06
CA GLN A 43 -11.84 14.07 8.65
C GLN A 43 -10.66 14.34 7.71
N THR A 44 -9.96 15.47 7.91
CA THR A 44 -8.74 15.80 7.15
C THR A 44 -7.59 14.84 7.48
N ARG A 45 -7.45 14.42 8.74
CA ARG A 45 -6.42 13.46 9.17
C ARG A 45 -6.70 12.05 8.64
N ILE A 46 -7.96 11.61 8.66
CA ILE A 46 -8.40 10.34 8.06
C ILE A 46 -8.13 10.34 6.56
N SER A 47 -8.50 11.44 5.87
CA SER A 47 -8.27 11.60 4.43
C SER A 47 -6.78 11.58 4.07
N LYS A 48 -5.95 12.29 4.84
CA LYS A 48 -4.49 12.24 4.71
C LYS A 48 -3.98 10.81 4.82
N GLU A 49 -4.41 10.07 5.84
CA GLU A 49 -3.94 8.71 6.06
C GLU A 49 -4.43 7.75 4.97
N PHE A 50 -5.66 7.90 4.46
CA PHE A 50 -6.15 7.09 3.35
C PHE A 50 -5.35 7.32 2.07
N VAL A 51 -4.97 8.56 1.75
CA VAL A 51 -4.07 8.85 0.62
C VAL A 51 -2.72 8.14 0.80
N LYS A 52 -2.14 8.21 1.99
CA LYS A 52 -0.86 7.53 2.30
C LYS A 52 -1.00 6.01 2.23
N PHE A 53 -2.10 5.46 2.70
CA PHE A 53 -2.38 4.03 2.62
C PHE A 53 -2.49 3.56 1.17
N ASN A 54 -3.17 4.31 0.30
CA ASN A 54 -3.24 4.03 -1.14
C ASN A 54 -1.84 3.98 -1.76
N GLU A 55 -0.95 4.93 -1.45
CA GLU A 55 0.44 4.88 -1.94
C GLU A 55 1.22 3.69 -1.39
N ARG A 56 1.06 3.34 -0.11
CA ARG A 56 1.70 2.14 0.44
C ARG A 56 1.25 0.89 -0.30
N CYS A 57 -0.03 0.76 -0.59
CA CYS A 57 -0.57 -0.39 -1.30
C CYS A 57 -0.02 -0.43 -2.72
N PHE A 58 -0.07 0.69 -3.43
CA PHE A 58 0.37 0.79 -4.80
C PHE A 58 1.87 0.51 -4.97
N VAL A 59 2.73 1.21 -4.23
CA VAL A 59 4.20 1.08 -4.34
C VAL A 59 4.64 -0.36 -4.08
N ARG A 60 3.94 -1.07 -3.19
CA ARG A 60 4.26 -2.46 -2.86
C ARG A 60 3.53 -3.46 -3.73
N LEU A 61 2.57 -3.03 -4.54
CA LEU A 61 1.61 -3.90 -5.19
C LEU A 61 0.92 -4.82 -4.17
N LEU A 62 0.33 -4.25 -3.12
CA LEU A 62 -0.52 -4.95 -2.15
C LEU A 62 -1.98 -4.83 -2.60
N GLY A 63 -2.57 -5.96 -3.01
CA GLY A 63 -3.90 -6.02 -3.63
C GLY A 63 -5.05 -6.14 -2.64
N ASP A 64 -6.27 -5.92 -3.13
CA ASP A 64 -7.56 -6.21 -2.45
C ASP A 64 -7.72 -5.62 -1.05
N MET A 65 -7.33 -4.36 -0.93
CA MET A 65 -7.43 -3.58 0.30
C MET A 65 -8.82 -2.94 0.43
N ARG A 66 -9.85 -3.77 0.53
CA ARG A 66 -11.22 -3.35 0.91
C ARG A 66 -11.29 -3.02 2.40
N SER A 67 -12.36 -2.36 2.83
CA SER A 67 -12.51 -1.89 4.21
C SER A 67 -12.41 -2.99 5.26
N TYR A 68 -12.81 -4.22 4.94
CA TYR A 68 -12.67 -5.39 5.83
C TYR A 68 -11.27 -6.03 5.84
N ASN A 69 -10.33 -5.59 4.97
CA ASN A 69 -8.96 -6.08 4.86
C ASN A 69 -7.91 -5.14 5.47
N PHE A 70 -8.36 -4.08 6.15
CA PHE A 70 -7.50 -3.21 6.95
C PHE A 70 -8.19 -2.80 8.26
N VAL A 71 -7.38 -2.36 9.21
CA VAL A 71 -7.84 -1.74 10.44
C VAL A 71 -7.39 -0.28 10.52
N VAL A 72 -8.13 0.51 11.30
CA VAL A 72 -7.79 1.87 11.67
C VAL A 72 -7.36 1.89 13.13
N ASP A 73 -6.11 2.22 13.36
CA ASP A 73 -5.55 2.47 14.68
C ASP A 73 -5.69 3.96 15.01
N ILE A 74 -6.25 4.26 16.19
CA ILE A 74 -6.55 5.61 16.67
C ILE A 74 -5.73 5.85 17.93
N THR A 75 -4.74 6.72 17.83
CA THR A 75 -3.86 7.08 18.95
C THR A 75 -4.17 8.51 19.42
N PRO A 76 -4.60 8.72 20.67
CA PRO A 76 -4.72 10.07 21.23
C PRO A 76 -3.36 10.77 21.29
N ASP A 77 -3.31 12.04 20.90
CA ASP A 77 -2.11 12.89 20.96
C ASP A 77 -2.50 14.31 21.42
N ILE A 78 -1.51 15.15 21.74
CA ILE A 78 -1.67 16.51 22.28
C ILE A 78 -2.54 17.37 21.36
N GLU A 79 -2.39 17.20 20.05
CA GLU A 79 -3.14 17.95 19.02
C GLU A 79 -4.47 17.28 18.61
N GLY A 80 -4.88 16.20 19.29
CA GLY A 80 -6.04 15.37 18.94
C GLY A 80 -5.67 14.03 18.32
N ASN A 81 -6.65 13.25 17.89
CA ASN A 81 -6.46 11.86 17.45
C ASN A 81 -5.58 11.75 16.20
N GLN A 82 -4.61 10.84 16.23
CA GLN A 82 -3.86 10.37 15.07
C GLN A 82 -4.49 9.09 14.53
N TYR A 83 -4.61 8.99 13.20
CA TYR A 83 -5.21 7.85 12.52
C TYR A 83 -4.16 7.14 11.69
N ARG A 84 -4.12 5.80 11.79
CA ARG A 84 -3.22 4.95 11.01
C ARG A 84 -4.00 3.80 10.38
N ILE A 85 -3.94 3.67 9.06
CA ILE A 85 -4.55 2.54 8.35
C ILE A 85 -3.49 1.45 8.13
N ARG A 86 -3.79 0.25 8.63
CA ARG A 86 -2.90 -0.91 8.61
C ARG A 86 -3.60 -2.08 7.90
N ALA A 87 -2.98 -2.62 6.86
CA ALA A 87 -3.44 -3.84 6.23
C ALA A 87 -3.37 -5.01 7.22
N ILE A 88 -4.36 -5.90 7.16
CA ILE A 88 -4.43 -7.11 7.99
C ILE A 88 -4.49 -8.41 7.18
N ASP A 89 -4.76 -8.30 5.88
CA ASP A 89 -4.72 -9.41 4.93
C ASP A 89 -3.57 -9.15 3.94
N PHE A 90 -2.70 -10.13 3.72
CA PHE A 90 -1.56 -10.02 2.80
C PHE A 90 -1.61 -11.06 1.67
N ASP A 91 -2.69 -11.81 1.54
CA ASP A 91 -2.81 -12.93 0.60
C ASP A 91 -2.70 -12.48 -0.86
N GLN A 92 -3.12 -11.25 -1.16
CA GLN A 92 -3.03 -10.65 -2.51
C GLN A 92 -1.83 -9.74 -2.72
N GLN A 93 -0.75 -9.96 -1.97
CA GLN A 93 0.52 -9.27 -2.18
C GLN A 93 1.13 -9.68 -3.53
N SER A 94 1.15 -8.74 -4.47
CA SER A 94 1.75 -8.87 -5.82
C SER A 94 1.16 -10.00 -6.67
N TYR A 95 -0.09 -10.37 -6.42
CA TYR A 95 -0.75 -11.49 -7.11
C TYR A 95 -1.57 -11.07 -8.33
N GLU A 96 -2.14 -9.87 -8.31
CA GLU A 96 -3.15 -9.45 -9.27
C GLU A 96 -2.62 -8.84 -10.58
N GLY A 97 -3.36 -9.06 -11.67
CA GLY A 97 -2.95 -8.64 -13.02
C GLY A 97 -3.43 -7.24 -13.44
N LYS A 98 -4.29 -6.60 -12.65
CA LYS A 98 -4.88 -5.29 -12.95
C LYS A 98 -4.37 -4.27 -11.94
N LEU A 99 -3.83 -3.15 -12.43
CA LEU A 99 -3.23 -2.09 -11.61
C LEU A 99 -4.21 -1.55 -10.57
N LYS A 100 -5.47 -1.35 -10.96
CA LYS A 100 -6.51 -0.82 -10.07
C LYS A 100 -6.76 -1.65 -8.81
N LEU A 101 -6.41 -2.94 -8.81
CA LEU A 101 -6.58 -3.81 -7.64
C LEU A 101 -5.55 -3.51 -6.54
N TYR A 102 -4.50 -2.74 -6.85
CA TYR A 102 -3.49 -2.24 -5.92
C TYR A 102 -3.77 -0.80 -5.43
N LEU A 103 -4.93 -0.26 -5.78
CA LEU A 103 -5.34 1.11 -5.48
C LEU A 103 -6.66 1.05 -4.68
N PRO A 104 -6.58 1.04 -3.33
CA PRO A 104 -7.74 0.92 -2.44
C PRO A 104 -8.93 1.82 -2.82
N GLN A 105 -8.68 3.02 -3.33
CA GLN A 105 -9.69 3.98 -3.78
C GLN A 105 -10.64 3.47 -4.88
N TYR A 106 -10.34 2.37 -5.57
CA TYR A 106 -11.21 1.79 -6.60
C TYR A 106 -12.16 0.71 -6.08
N PHE A 107 -12.08 0.33 -4.81
CA PHE A 107 -13.03 -0.59 -4.18
C PHE A 107 -14.26 0.17 -3.69
N LYS A 108 -15.45 -0.39 -3.96
CA LYS A 108 -16.72 0.26 -3.60
C LYS A 108 -16.89 0.40 -2.10
N GLU A 109 -16.36 -0.57 -1.37
CA GLU A 109 -16.32 -0.66 0.09
C GLU A 109 -15.56 0.53 0.70
N ASN A 110 -14.67 1.16 -0.07
CA ASN A 110 -13.90 2.32 0.36
C ASN A 110 -14.49 3.66 -0.11
N ASN A 111 -15.66 3.68 -0.77
CA ASN A 111 -16.23 4.89 -1.35
C ASN A 111 -16.41 6.02 -0.34
N ASN A 112 -16.84 5.71 0.89
CA ASN A 112 -17.01 6.71 1.93
C ASN A 112 -15.69 7.42 2.28
N LEU A 113 -14.57 6.69 2.32
CA LEU A 113 -13.23 7.27 2.51
C LEU A 113 -12.78 8.11 1.29
N VAL A 114 -13.15 7.68 0.09
CA VAL A 114 -12.87 8.43 -1.15
C VAL A 114 -13.61 9.76 -1.16
N PHE A 115 -14.93 9.74 -0.88
CA PHE A 115 -15.74 10.96 -0.84
C PHE A 115 -15.28 11.90 0.26
N LEU A 116 -14.97 11.38 1.45
CA LEU A 116 -14.38 12.17 2.52
C LEU A 116 -13.11 12.88 2.07
N GLY A 117 -12.23 12.18 1.36
CA GLY A 117 -11.01 12.75 0.79
C GLY A 117 -11.26 13.88 -0.19
N VAL A 118 -12.22 13.69 -1.11
CA VAL A 118 -12.62 14.71 -2.09
C VAL A 118 -13.17 15.96 -1.41
N GLU A 119 -13.93 15.81 -0.33
CA GLU A 119 -14.51 16.94 0.42
C GLU A 119 -13.50 17.63 1.34
N SER A 120 -12.53 16.88 1.87
CA SER A 120 -11.62 17.36 2.92
C SER A 120 -10.32 17.96 2.40
N ILE A 121 -9.81 17.51 1.25
CA ILE A 121 -8.48 17.91 0.75
C ILE A 121 -8.48 18.19 -0.76
N ASN A 122 -7.69 19.18 -1.18
CA ASN A 122 -7.51 19.50 -2.60
C ASN A 122 -6.41 18.66 -3.28
N GLU A 123 -6.38 18.68 -4.61
CA GLU A 123 -5.42 17.91 -5.42
C GLU A 123 -3.95 18.19 -5.05
N LYS A 124 -3.59 19.44 -4.78
CA LYS A 124 -2.22 19.82 -4.38
C LYS A 124 -1.82 19.14 -3.07
N THR A 125 -2.73 19.15 -2.09
CA THR A 125 -2.52 18.55 -0.76
C THR A 125 -2.45 17.03 -0.86
N MET A 126 -3.31 16.42 -1.68
CA MET A 126 -3.24 14.99 -1.99
C MET A 126 -1.88 14.60 -2.57
N LYS A 127 -1.40 15.31 -3.61
CA LYS A 127 -0.08 15.07 -4.21
C LYS A 127 1.06 15.20 -3.19
N GLN A 128 0.97 16.18 -2.30
CA GLN A 128 1.94 16.33 -1.21
C GLN A 128 1.96 15.10 -0.30
N TYR A 129 0.81 14.61 0.15
CA TYR A 129 0.75 13.42 1.00
C TYR A 129 1.26 12.16 0.29
N GLN A 130 1.03 12.04 -1.01
CA GLN A 130 1.60 10.96 -1.80
C GLN A 130 3.14 11.02 -1.82
N GLN A 131 3.70 12.21 -2.04
CA GLN A 131 5.15 12.43 -2.03
C GLN A 131 5.77 12.20 -0.65
N GLU A 132 5.10 12.62 0.43
CA GLU A 132 5.53 12.34 1.80
C GLU A 132 5.66 10.83 2.03
N GLU A 133 4.65 10.05 1.67
CA GLU A 133 4.67 8.59 1.88
C GLU A 133 5.76 7.93 1.03
N ARG A 134 5.88 8.29 -0.25
CA ARG A 134 6.96 7.78 -1.11
C ARG A 134 8.35 8.14 -0.58
N SER A 135 8.51 9.30 0.03
CA SER A 135 9.77 9.71 0.65
C SER A 135 10.12 8.84 1.86
N ILE A 136 9.12 8.50 2.69
CA ILE A 136 9.29 7.57 3.82
C ILE A 136 9.69 6.18 3.28
N ILE A 137 8.98 5.66 2.28
CA ILE A 137 9.30 4.36 1.67
C ILE A 137 10.72 4.37 1.07
N SER A 138 11.10 5.45 0.37
CA SER A 138 12.45 5.62 -0.19
C SER A 138 13.54 5.53 0.88
N HIS A 139 13.33 6.18 2.02
CA HIS A 139 14.27 6.11 3.13
C HIS A 139 14.39 4.69 3.69
N ARG A 140 13.27 3.99 3.85
CA ARG A 140 13.26 2.58 4.30
C ARG A 140 13.96 1.64 3.33
N VAL A 141 13.73 1.79 2.02
CA VAL A 141 14.43 1.01 0.98
C VAL A 141 15.94 1.18 1.08
N LYS A 142 16.43 2.40 1.33
CA LYS A 142 17.86 2.67 1.51
C LYS A 142 18.43 2.00 2.75
N LEU A 143 17.75 2.12 3.89
CA LEU A 143 18.18 1.50 5.15
C LEU A 143 18.16 -0.03 5.08
N ALA A 144 17.15 -0.61 4.42
CA ALA A 144 16.96 -2.05 4.32
C ALA A 144 17.53 -2.67 3.03
N ARG A 145 18.45 -1.99 2.32
CA ARG A 145 18.91 -2.39 0.98
C ARG A 145 19.34 -3.85 0.86
N TYR A 146 20.04 -4.37 1.87
CA TYR A 146 20.56 -5.75 1.87
C TYR A 146 19.42 -6.75 2.10
N ARG A 147 18.59 -6.53 3.12
CA ARG A 147 17.42 -7.37 3.40
C ARG A 147 16.42 -7.38 2.25
N LEU A 148 16.22 -6.24 1.58
CA LEU A 148 15.35 -6.13 0.42
C LEU A 148 15.94 -6.84 -0.81
N LYS A 149 17.27 -6.81 -0.97
CA LYS A 149 17.95 -7.57 -2.02
C LYS A 149 17.73 -9.07 -1.83
N GLU A 150 17.96 -9.58 -0.62
CA GLU A 150 17.74 -10.99 -0.26
C GLU A 150 16.29 -11.41 -0.47
N LEU A 151 15.33 -10.58 -0.04
CA LEU A 151 13.90 -10.83 -0.27
C LEU A 151 13.58 -10.94 -1.76
N PHE A 152 14.12 -10.04 -2.59
CA PHE A 152 13.91 -10.15 -4.04
C PHE A 152 14.57 -11.39 -4.62
N GLU A 153 15.80 -11.73 -4.21
CA GLU A 153 16.47 -12.94 -4.70
C GLU A 153 15.67 -14.21 -4.37
N ALA A 154 15.14 -14.31 -3.15
CA ALA A 154 14.22 -15.40 -2.76
C ALA A 154 12.92 -15.38 -3.57
N SER A 155 12.32 -14.20 -3.79
CA SER A 155 11.09 -14.08 -4.58
C SER A 155 11.23 -14.51 -6.05
N LEU A 156 12.45 -14.61 -6.57
CA LEU A 156 12.71 -15.04 -7.96
C LEU A 156 12.76 -16.55 -8.13
N THR A 157 12.76 -17.31 -7.03
CA THR A 157 12.71 -18.78 -7.08
C THR A 157 11.28 -19.32 -6.98
N ASP A 158 10.31 -18.45 -6.80
CA ASP A 158 8.91 -18.80 -6.56
C ASP A 158 7.98 -18.21 -7.64
N GLU A 159 6.90 -18.93 -7.94
CA GLU A 159 5.84 -18.48 -8.83
C GLU A 159 4.80 -17.67 -8.06
N ILE A 160 5.09 -16.39 -7.83
CA ILE A 160 4.21 -15.47 -7.07
C ILE A 160 2.83 -15.31 -7.71
N SER A 161 2.75 -15.35 -9.05
CA SER A 161 1.52 -15.10 -9.81
C SER A 161 1.63 -15.74 -11.19
N PRO A 162 0.50 -16.19 -11.77
CA PRO A 162 0.46 -16.65 -13.17
C PRO A 162 1.06 -15.63 -14.13
N ILE A 163 1.69 -16.13 -15.20
CA ILE A 163 2.38 -15.32 -16.19
C ILE A 163 1.43 -14.33 -16.87
N GLU A 164 0.17 -14.70 -17.10
CA GLU A 164 -0.85 -13.85 -17.74
C GLU A 164 -1.10 -12.58 -16.93
N LYS A 165 -1.21 -12.73 -15.60
CA LYS A 165 -1.38 -11.61 -14.67
C LYS A 165 -0.14 -10.71 -14.67
N THR A 166 1.05 -11.32 -14.64
CA THR A 166 2.33 -10.58 -14.73
C THR A 166 2.41 -9.75 -16.02
N LEU A 167 2.05 -10.34 -17.17
CA LEU A 167 2.05 -9.66 -18.46
C LEU A 167 1.02 -8.54 -18.54
N SER A 168 -0.19 -8.77 -18.00
CA SER A 168 -1.25 -7.77 -17.93
C SER A 168 -0.81 -6.57 -17.10
N LEU A 169 -0.33 -6.81 -15.88
CA LEU A 169 0.13 -5.75 -14.98
C LEU A 169 1.33 -5.01 -15.58
N GLY A 170 2.27 -5.72 -16.22
CA GLY A 170 3.41 -5.12 -16.90
C GLY A 170 3.02 -4.14 -18.02
N LYS A 171 1.90 -4.37 -18.72
CA LYS A 171 1.38 -3.42 -19.71
C LYS A 171 0.82 -2.16 -19.05
N GLU A 172 0.00 -2.32 -18.00
CA GLU A 172 -0.58 -1.18 -17.28
C GLU A 172 0.50 -0.34 -16.58
N LEU A 173 1.51 -0.99 -15.98
CA LEU A 173 2.66 -0.32 -15.38
C LEU A 173 3.55 0.38 -16.40
N ALA A 174 3.68 -0.16 -17.62
CA ALA A 174 4.41 0.52 -18.69
C ALA A 174 3.75 1.85 -19.07
N ILE A 175 2.41 1.89 -19.08
CA ILE A 175 1.63 3.11 -19.33
C ILE A 175 1.79 4.06 -18.13
N TYR A 176 1.58 3.58 -16.91
CA TYR A 176 1.65 4.39 -15.69
C TYR A 176 3.01 5.09 -15.52
N HIS A 177 4.10 4.34 -15.70
CA HIS A 177 5.48 4.86 -15.56
C HIS A 177 6.02 5.50 -16.84
N ASN A 178 5.26 5.46 -17.94
CA ASN A 178 5.74 5.82 -19.28
C ASN A 178 7.08 5.14 -19.65
N ASP A 179 7.18 3.83 -19.36
CA ASP A 179 8.41 3.06 -19.55
C ASP A 179 8.11 1.68 -20.14
N LYS A 180 8.47 1.47 -21.41
CA LYS A 180 8.22 0.22 -22.13
C LYS A 180 8.96 -0.99 -21.55
N LYS A 181 9.96 -0.81 -20.67
CA LYS A 181 10.70 -1.93 -20.07
C LYS A 181 9.78 -2.89 -19.32
N PHE A 182 8.72 -2.37 -18.68
CA PHE A 182 7.75 -3.17 -17.93
C PHE A 182 7.07 -4.23 -18.82
N THR A 183 6.83 -3.93 -20.10
CA THR A 183 6.23 -4.88 -21.05
C THR A 183 7.10 -6.09 -21.37
N LYS A 184 8.40 -6.04 -21.06
CA LYS A 184 9.38 -7.11 -21.30
C LYS A 184 9.60 -8.01 -20.08
N ILE A 185 9.10 -7.60 -18.92
CA ILE A 185 9.26 -8.37 -17.69
C ILE A 185 8.30 -9.57 -17.73
N ARG A 186 8.80 -10.74 -17.34
CA ARG A 186 8.10 -12.04 -17.40
C ARG A 186 8.00 -12.73 -16.03
N HIS A 187 8.48 -12.09 -14.98
CA HIS A 187 8.47 -12.65 -13.63
C HIS A 187 7.93 -11.61 -12.67
N MET A 188 6.93 -11.96 -11.86
CA MET A 188 6.26 -11.02 -10.95
C MET A 188 7.23 -10.38 -9.96
N GLY A 189 8.12 -11.15 -9.32
CA GLY A 189 9.15 -10.60 -8.43
C GLY A 189 10.06 -9.54 -9.10
N ARG A 190 10.42 -9.72 -10.39
CA ARG A 190 11.17 -8.70 -11.16
C ARG A 190 10.31 -7.48 -11.46
N LEU A 191 9.00 -7.68 -11.69
CA LEU A 191 8.04 -6.61 -11.98
C LEU A 191 7.85 -5.72 -10.75
N VAL A 192 7.63 -6.33 -9.58
CA VAL A 192 7.52 -5.65 -8.27
C VAL A 192 8.79 -4.86 -7.98
N LYS A 193 9.97 -5.47 -8.16
CA LYS A 193 11.25 -4.77 -7.99
C LYS A 193 11.35 -3.54 -8.88
N ALA A 194 11.11 -3.70 -10.19
CA ALA A 194 11.17 -2.59 -11.14
C ALA A 194 10.15 -1.49 -10.81
N HIS A 195 8.96 -1.88 -10.36
CA HIS A 195 7.88 -0.96 -9.97
C HIS A 195 8.27 -0.13 -8.74
N ILE A 196 8.76 -0.77 -7.68
CA ILE A 196 9.22 -0.10 -6.46
C ILE A 196 10.27 0.96 -6.81
N TYR A 197 11.32 0.61 -7.56
CA TYR A 197 12.36 1.58 -7.91
C TYR A 197 11.82 2.72 -8.78
N ALA A 198 10.95 2.44 -9.76
CA ALA A 198 10.35 3.48 -10.58
C ALA A 198 9.49 4.48 -9.77
N CYS A 199 8.74 4.00 -8.77
CA CYS A 199 7.98 4.88 -7.87
C CYS A 199 8.88 5.80 -7.02
N LEU A 200 10.12 5.39 -6.73
CA LEU A 200 11.04 6.08 -5.84
C LEU A 200 12.09 6.94 -6.58
N GLU A 201 12.32 6.68 -7.87
CA GLU A 201 13.27 7.39 -8.72
C GLU A 201 12.70 8.69 -9.33
N ASN A 202 11.37 8.90 -9.28
CA ASN A 202 10.70 10.12 -9.76
C ASN A 202 10.97 11.35 -8.87
N LYS A 203 12.25 11.69 -8.71
CA LYS A 203 12.78 12.96 -8.17
C LYS A 203 13.03 14.00 -9.27
N LYS A 204 12.22 14.01 -10.33
CA LYS A 204 12.29 15.06 -11.35
C LYS A 204 10.94 15.78 -11.43
N SER A 205 10.79 16.79 -10.57
CA SER A 205 10.19 18.06 -10.95
C SER A 205 11.29 19.10 -10.96
#